data_AF-A0A7V7EAX3-F1
#
_entry.id   AF-A0A7V7EAX3-F1
#
_cell.length_a   1.000
_cell.length_b   1.000
_cell.length_c   1.000
_cell.angle_alpha   90.00
_cell.angle_beta   90.00
_cell.angle_gamma   90.00
#
_symmetry.space_group_name_H-M   'P 1'
#
loop_
_entity.id
_entity.type
_entity.pdbx_description
1 polymer ?
#
loop_
_entity_poly.entity_id
_entity_poly.type
_entity_poly.pdbx_seq_one_letter_code
_entity_poly.pdbx_strand_id
1 'polypeptide(L)'
;AAELYAAFLAEHPGDDACLHGLGYALLAQGEAEEALAHFERIVDSMRKAEGVAAVAYETKGEDARETLESAREAADTAYPDTLLANLELLRGRYESAAARLANATRDRFYYDWQYAKCLQALGQAYYRLSRNEQALDVFGRLGETTPAARPLSASYVEKLRRIELDDATRDALRQQIREVAQAIEASDGPSPAEQDAWTSRPLRFFVLPPEAGNSRLAFESGLADVLPLWLERALVENTHLRAVDRRDLDQALTEQELSAYLASEEGKLYLRKILTARLFIAADFYSVFGEDSVIVKITDTESSIKYTLEDMPLTRPFDREAFVTKLRRGIWQKIAEEYPVRGKVSSANGRATIDIGEAVGVTEGMRFVVAARANAAFVMEGKAAVVDGVVESDTAPVRLEGFSADTIPSEGWYVIDETWYRQHGET
;
A
#
# COMPACT_ATOMS: atom_id res chain seq x y z
N ALA A 1 -9.12 27.61 7.90
CA ALA A 1 -10.54 27.71 7.46
C ALA A 1 -11.44 28.08 8.63
N ALA A 2 -11.42 27.33 9.75
CA ALA A 2 -12.21 27.64 10.95
C ALA A 2 -12.04 29.10 11.42
N GLU A 3 -10.80 29.59 11.52
CA GLU A 3 -10.50 30.99 11.89
C GLU A 3 -11.16 32.03 10.97
N LEU A 4 -11.23 31.76 9.66
CA LEU A 4 -11.85 32.68 8.69
C LEU A 4 -13.37 32.73 8.87
N TYR A 5 -14.01 31.58 9.08
CA TYR A 5 -15.44 31.53 9.38
C TYR A 5 -15.75 32.18 10.73
N ALA A 6 -14.93 31.91 11.75
CA ALA A 6 -15.07 32.52 13.07
C ALA A 6 -14.97 34.06 13.02
N ALA A 7 -13.99 34.58 12.26
CA ALA A 7 -13.86 36.02 12.04
C ALA A 7 -15.11 36.63 11.37
N PHE A 8 -15.67 35.95 10.35
CA PHE A 8 -16.89 36.41 9.69
C PHE A 8 -18.13 36.36 10.61
N LEU A 9 -18.27 35.29 11.41
CA LEU A 9 -19.38 35.14 12.36
C LEU A 9 -19.35 36.17 13.50
N ALA A 10 -18.20 36.77 13.79
CA ALA A 10 -18.12 37.86 14.75
C ALA A 10 -18.94 39.08 14.29
N GLU A 11 -19.00 39.33 12.98
CA GLU A 11 -19.79 40.40 12.37
C GLU A 11 -21.20 39.92 11.98
N HIS A 12 -21.36 38.62 11.70
CA HIS A 12 -22.60 38.02 11.20
C HIS A 12 -23.00 36.75 11.98
N PRO A 13 -23.40 36.86 13.27
CA PRO A 13 -23.51 35.71 14.17
C PRO A 13 -24.62 34.69 13.85
N GLY A 14 -25.53 35.02 12.93
CA GLY A 14 -26.65 34.17 12.52
C GLY A 14 -26.58 33.76 11.04
N ASP A 15 -25.42 33.89 10.38
CA ASP A 15 -25.27 33.43 9.01
C ASP A 15 -25.19 31.88 8.98
N ASP A 16 -26.28 31.25 8.54
CA ASP A 16 -26.41 29.79 8.50
C ASP A 16 -25.33 29.11 7.65
N ALA A 17 -24.93 29.72 6.53
CA ALA A 17 -23.92 29.15 5.64
C ALA A 17 -22.53 29.15 6.29
N CYS A 18 -22.20 30.21 7.03
CA CYS A 18 -20.95 30.36 7.76
C CYS A 18 -20.91 29.48 9.01
N LEU A 19 -22.01 29.38 9.75
CA LEU A 19 -22.15 28.41 10.85
C LEU A 19 -21.95 26.97 10.36
N HIS A 20 -22.56 26.63 9.23
CA HIS A 20 -22.42 25.32 8.60
C HIS A 20 -20.99 25.04 8.13
N GLY A 21 -20.34 26.02 7.48
CA GLY A 21 -18.95 25.93 7.07
C GLY A 21 -17.97 25.81 8.24
N LEU A 22 -18.20 26.54 9.33
CA LEU A 22 -17.41 26.44 10.56
C LEU A 22 -17.57 25.07 11.21
N GLY A 23 -18.81 24.56 11.33
CA GLY A 23 -19.07 23.23 11.89
C GLY A 23 -18.28 22.13 11.17
N TYR A 24 -18.25 22.14 9.83
CA TYR A 24 -17.42 21.19 9.09
C TYR A 24 -15.92 21.39 9.25
N ALA A 25 -15.46 22.65 9.36
CA ALA A 25 -14.05 22.93 9.59
C ALA A 25 -13.58 22.40 10.95
N LEU A 26 -14.40 22.55 11.99
CA LEU A 26 -14.16 22.01 13.33
C LEU A 26 -14.22 20.47 13.34
N LEU A 27 -15.19 19.86 12.65
CA LEU A 27 -15.22 18.40 12.49
C LEU A 27 -13.95 17.85 11.85
N ALA A 28 -13.42 18.53 10.83
CA ALA A 28 -12.16 18.14 10.20
C ALA A 28 -10.94 18.22 11.14
N GLN A 29 -11.05 19.01 12.23
CA GLN A 29 -10.04 19.15 13.29
C GLN A 29 -10.27 18.18 14.45
N GLY A 30 -11.36 17.41 14.45
CA GLY A 30 -11.74 16.51 15.56
C GLY A 30 -12.56 17.19 16.66
N GLU A 31 -12.94 18.45 16.48
CA GLU A 31 -13.69 19.29 17.43
C GLU A 31 -15.21 19.08 17.28
N ALA A 32 -15.66 17.85 17.55
CA ALA A 32 -17.04 17.43 17.26
C ALA A 32 -18.10 18.09 18.16
N GLU A 33 -17.76 18.35 19.43
CA GLU A 33 -18.67 19.03 20.36
C GLU A 33 -18.88 20.50 19.98
N GLU A 34 -17.80 21.24 19.66
CA GLU A 34 -17.92 22.61 19.17
C GLU A 34 -18.65 22.67 17.83
N ALA A 35 -18.35 21.74 16.91
CA ALA A 35 -19.05 21.65 15.64
C ALA A 35 -20.57 21.48 15.82
N LEU A 36 -20.98 20.59 16.73
CA LEU A 36 -22.40 20.37 17.03
C LEU A 36 -23.07 21.65 17.54
N ALA A 37 -22.42 22.35 18.46
CA ALA A 37 -22.95 23.61 19.00
C ALA A 37 -23.16 24.66 17.89
N HIS A 38 -22.30 24.70 16.87
CA HIS A 38 -22.48 25.57 15.70
C HIS A 38 -23.62 25.11 14.79
N PHE A 39 -23.74 23.80 14.52
CA PHE A 39 -24.85 23.28 13.71
C PHE A 39 -26.21 23.48 14.40
N GLU A 40 -26.28 23.40 15.72
CA GLU A 40 -27.53 23.59 16.47
C GLU A 40 -28.07 25.02 16.40
N ARG A 41 -27.19 26.01 16.16
CA ARG A 41 -27.53 27.43 15.98
C ARG A 41 -28.10 27.76 14.61
N ILE A 42 -27.96 26.86 13.63
CA ILE A 42 -28.47 27.06 12.27
C ILE A 42 -30.00 27.08 12.30
N VAL A 43 -30.61 28.08 11.65
CA VAL A 43 -32.06 28.24 11.56
C VAL A 43 -32.63 27.36 10.45
N ASP A 44 -31.97 27.29 9.30
CA ASP A 44 -32.32 26.38 8.20
C ASP A 44 -32.29 24.91 8.66
N SER A 45 -33.47 24.30 8.71
CA SER A 45 -33.63 22.95 9.25
C SER A 45 -32.88 21.89 8.46
N MET A 46 -32.68 22.10 7.15
CA MET A 46 -31.98 21.15 6.28
C MET A 46 -30.48 21.13 6.58
N ARG A 47 -29.83 22.31 6.59
CA ARG A 47 -28.40 22.47 6.97
C ARG A 47 -28.14 22.01 8.39
N LYS A 48 -29.06 22.32 9.32
CA LYS A 48 -28.96 21.84 10.71
C LYS A 48 -28.99 20.31 10.76
N ALA A 49 -29.97 19.68 10.11
CA ALA A 49 -30.10 18.22 10.09
C ALA A 49 -28.85 17.55 9.47
N GLU A 50 -28.35 18.10 8.37
CA GLU A 50 -27.14 17.62 7.69
C GLU A 50 -25.89 17.72 8.59
N GLY A 51 -25.69 18.86 9.25
CA GLY A 51 -24.58 19.06 10.19
C GLY A 51 -24.62 18.13 11.39
N VAL A 52 -25.80 17.95 12.00
CA VAL A 52 -26.01 17.00 13.11
C VAL A 52 -25.73 15.57 12.65
N ALA A 53 -26.15 15.20 11.44
CA ALA A 53 -25.84 13.91 10.83
C ALA A 53 -24.32 13.72 10.65
N ALA A 54 -23.60 14.74 10.20
CA ALA A 54 -22.14 14.68 10.08
C ALA A 54 -21.46 14.45 11.43
N VAL A 55 -21.86 15.16 12.49
CA VAL A 55 -21.33 14.94 13.84
C VAL A 55 -21.62 13.52 14.33
N ALA A 56 -22.86 13.05 14.14
CA ALA A 56 -23.24 11.70 14.57
C ALA A 56 -22.42 10.64 13.83
N TYR A 57 -22.25 10.78 12.51
CA TYR A 57 -21.38 9.89 11.73
C TYR A 57 -19.97 9.86 12.29
N GLU A 58 -19.38 11.03 12.58
CA GLU A 58 -18.01 11.15 13.06
C GLU A 58 -17.79 10.54 14.45
N THR A 59 -18.73 10.75 15.37
CA THR A 59 -18.57 10.42 16.82
C THR A 59 -19.18 9.09 17.24
N LYS A 60 -20.27 8.65 16.57
CA LYS A 60 -21.01 7.44 16.95
C LYS A 60 -20.75 6.25 16.02
N GLY A 61 -20.06 6.47 14.90
CA GLY A 61 -19.75 5.43 13.93
C GLY A 61 -21.01 4.69 13.49
N GLU A 62 -21.08 3.38 13.76
CA GLU A 62 -22.22 2.55 13.40
C GLU A 62 -23.55 2.95 14.07
N ASP A 63 -23.49 3.49 15.29
CA ASP A 63 -24.66 3.91 16.06
C ASP A 63 -25.27 5.22 15.53
N ALA A 64 -24.63 5.85 14.53
CA ALA A 64 -25.13 7.06 13.88
C ALA A 64 -26.37 6.81 13.00
N ARG A 65 -26.65 5.56 12.63
CA ARG A 65 -27.61 5.23 11.55
C ARG A 65 -29.00 5.87 11.73
N GLU A 66 -29.57 5.80 12.93
CA GLU A 66 -30.90 6.38 13.20
C GLU A 66 -30.91 7.90 13.02
N THR A 67 -29.85 8.58 13.47
CA THR A 67 -29.68 10.03 13.27
C THR A 67 -29.54 10.37 11.78
N LEU A 68 -28.82 9.55 11.01
CA LEU A 68 -28.64 9.76 9.58
C LEU A 68 -29.94 9.56 8.78
N GLU A 69 -30.73 8.53 9.08
CA GLU A 69 -32.03 8.33 8.41
C GLU A 69 -33.02 9.44 8.79
N SER A 70 -33.02 9.90 10.06
CA SER A 70 -33.81 11.06 10.47
C SER A 70 -33.42 12.33 9.71
N ALA A 71 -32.11 12.57 9.51
CA ALA A 71 -31.62 13.70 8.75
C ALA A 71 -31.97 13.62 7.26
N ARG A 72 -31.94 12.41 6.68
CA ARG A 72 -32.37 12.15 5.30
C ARG A 72 -33.86 12.46 5.09
N GLU A 73 -34.71 12.18 6.07
CA GLU A 73 -36.13 12.53 5.99
C GLU A 73 -36.36 14.04 6.15
N ALA A 74 -35.50 14.72 6.93
CA ALA A 74 -35.63 16.15 7.24
C ALA A 74 -34.98 17.08 6.20
N ALA A 75 -33.96 16.61 5.46
CA ALA A 75 -33.20 17.39 4.50
C ALA A 75 -33.40 16.87 3.06
N ASP A 76 -33.70 17.77 2.13
CA ASP A 76 -33.68 17.44 0.69
C ASP A 76 -32.26 17.57 0.09
N THR A 77 -31.26 17.07 0.81
CA THR A 77 -29.88 16.98 0.32
C THR A 77 -29.45 15.52 0.24
N ALA A 78 -28.49 15.23 -0.64
CA ALA A 78 -27.98 13.87 -0.82
C ALA A 78 -26.80 13.55 0.13
N TYR A 79 -26.41 14.46 1.02
CA TYR A 79 -25.28 14.23 1.92
C TYR A 79 -25.58 13.23 3.05
N PRO A 80 -26.76 13.23 3.73
CA PRO A 80 -27.12 12.15 4.65
C PRO A 80 -27.12 10.77 3.98
N ASP A 81 -27.55 10.68 2.72
CA ASP A 81 -27.47 9.46 1.92
C ASP A 81 -26.01 9.02 1.67
N THR A 82 -25.10 9.97 1.47
CA THR A 82 -23.65 9.72 1.34
C THR A 82 -23.07 9.13 2.63
N LEU A 83 -23.42 9.69 3.78
CA LEU A 83 -22.96 9.17 5.09
C LEU A 83 -23.52 7.77 5.37
N LEU A 84 -24.78 7.52 5.05
CA LEU A 84 -25.39 6.18 5.14
C LEU A 84 -24.69 5.18 4.22
N ALA A 85 -24.41 5.56 2.97
CA ALA A 85 -23.70 4.71 2.03
C ALA A 85 -22.29 4.34 2.54
N ASN A 86 -21.58 5.28 3.17
CA ASN A 86 -20.29 4.97 3.79
C ASN A 86 -20.40 3.94 4.93
N LEU A 87 -21.47 3.99 5.74
CA LEU A 87 -21.73 2.93 6.74
C LEU A 87 -22.03 1.57 6.07
N GLU A 88 -22.71 1.57 4.92
CA GLU A 88 -22.93 0.34 4.16
C GLU A 88 -21.62 -0.21 3.57
N LEU A 89 -20.72 0.65 3.08
CA LEU A 89 -19.38 0.25 2.59
C LEU A 89 -18.56 -0.44 3.70
N LEU A 90 -18.56 0.13 4.91
CA LEU A 90 -17.89 -0.46 6.08
C LEU A 90 -18.41 -1.86 6.43
N ARG A 91 -19.68 -2.12 6.12
CA ARG A 91 -20.34 -3.42 6.36
C ARG A 91 -20.30 -4.36 5.16
N GLY A 92 -19.58 -4.00 4.11
CA GLY A 92 -19.51 -4.79 2.87
C GLY A 92 -20.82 -4.84 2.07
N ARG A 93 -21.77 -3.93 2.32
CA ARG A 93 -23.09 -3.88 1.65
C ARG A 93 -23.04 -2.96 0.44
N TYR A 94 -22.19 -3.31 -0.52
CA TYR A 94 -21.85 -2.47 -1.66
C TYR A 94 -23.04 -2.19 -2.58
N GLU A 95 -23.93 -3.16 -2.80
CA GLU A 95 -25.14 -2.96 -3.61
C GLU A 95 -26.06 -1.90 -3.01
N SER A 96 -26.25 -1.94 -1.68
CA SER A 96 -27.06 -0.94 -0.97
C SER A 96 -26.45 0.45 -1.05
N ALA A 97 -25.12 0.55 -0.89
CA ALA A 97 -24.40 1.82 -1.06
C ALA A 97 -24.57 2.37 -2.48
N ALA A 98 -24.36 1.53 -3.50
CA ALA A 98 -24.50 1.93 -4.90
C ALA A 98 -25.93 2.35 -5.25
N ALA A 99 -26.94 1.57 -4.84
CA ALA A 99 -28.35 1.87 -5.12
C ALA A 99 -28.78 3.21 -4.48
N ARG A 100 -28.27 3.51 -3.29
CA ARG A 100 -28.56 4.77 -2.59
C ARG A 100 -27.98 5.98 -3.32
N LEU A 101 -26.78 5.86 -3.89
CA LEU A 101 -26.06 7.00 -4.48
C LEU A 101 -26.21 7.12 -6.01
N ALA A 102 -26.73 6.10 -6.70
CA ALA A 102 -26.76 6.06 -8.17
C ALA A 102 -27.44 7.26 -8.85
N ASN A 103 -28.44 7.86 -8.18
CA ASN A 103 -29.20 8.99 -8.70
C ASN A 103 -28.78 10.35 -8.09
N ALA A 104 -27.69 10.40 -7.32
CA ALA A 104 -27.22 11.64 -6.71
C ALA A 104 -26.61 12.58 -7.77
N THR A 105 -27.14 13.80 -7.84
CA THR A 105 -26.67 14.86 -8.73
C THR A 105 -26.04 16.00 -7.95
N ARG A 106 -25.14 16.76 -8.59
CA ARG A 106 -24.34 17.80 -7.93
C ARG A 106 -25.19 18.89 -7.25
N ASP A 107 -26.34 19.22 -7.80
CA ASP A 107 -27.28 20.22 -7.28
C ASP A 107 -27.96 19.83 -5.96
N ARG A 108 -27.86 18.56 -5.55
CA ARG A 108 -28.37 18.06 -4.25
C ARG A 108 -27.35 18.20 -3.12
N PHE A 109 -26.26 18.93 -3.31
CA PHE A 109 -25.20 19.14 -2.33
C PHE A 109 -24.92 20.63 -2.14
N TYR A 110 -24.61 21.04 -0.90
CA TYR A 110 -24.23 22.43 -0.63
C TYR A 110 -22.82 22.76 -1.09
N TYR A 111 -21.92 21.78 -1.08
CA TYR A 111 -20.52 21.98 -1.43
C TYR A 111 -19.98 20.90 -2.37
N ASP A 112 -19.06 21.28 -3.24
CA ASP A 112 -18.41 20.35 -4.19
C ASP A 112 -17.65 19.21 -3.50
N TRP A 113 -17.09 19.44 -2.32
CA TRP A 113 -16.40 18.38 -1.56
C TRP A 113 -17.37 17.31 -1.05
N GLN A 114 -18.64 17.66 -0.78
CA GLN A 114 -19.67 16.69 -0.38
C GLN A 114 -20.06 15.80 -1.57
N TYR A 115 -20.24 16.42 -2.74
CA TYR A 115 -20.47 15.67 -3.98
C TYR A 115 -19.27 14.80 -4.34
N ALA A 116 -18.04 15.28 -4.12
CA ALA A 116 -16.83 14.48 -4.27
C ALA A 116 -16.84 13.25 -3.35
N LYS A 117 -17.21 13.40 -2.07
CA LYS A 117 -17.38 12.26 -1.15
C LYS A 117 -18.45 11.27 -1.64
N CYS A 118 -19.57 11.75 -2.17
CA CYS A 118 -20.60 10.92 -2.77
C CYS A 118 -20.06 10.10 -3.95
N LEU A 119 -19.36 10.73 -4.89
CA LEU A 119 -18.78 10.05 -6.04
C LEU A 119 -17.71 9.05 -5.62
N GLN A 120 -16.88 9.37 -4.62
CA GLN A 120 -15.92 8.42 -4.08
C GLN A 120 -16.62 7.17 -3.53
N ALA A 121 -17.63 7.33 -2.68
CA ALA A 121 -18.37 6.21 -2.09
C ALA A 121 -19.06 5.35 -3.16
N LEU A 122 -19.68 5.99 -4.17
CA LEU A 122 -20.33 5.30 -5.28
C LEU A 122 -19.30 4.55 -6.15
N GLY A 123 -18.16 5.18 -6.47
CA GLY A 123 -17.09 4.57 -7.24
C GLY A 123 -16.48 3.37 -6.53
N GLN A 124 -16.27 3.48 -5.21
CA GLN A 124 -15.80 2.38 -4.35
C GLN A 124 -16.80 1.23 -4.32
N ALA A 125 -18.10 1.53 -4.20
CA ALA A 125 -19.15 0.51 -4.26
C ALA A 125 -19.12 -0.24 -5.60
N TYR A 126 -19.07 0.47 -6.74
CA TYR A 126 -18.96 -0.17 -8.05
C TYR A 126 -17.67 -0.96 -8.24
N TYR A 127 -16.54 -0.44 -7.76
CA TYR A 127 -15.26 -1.14 -7.78
C TYR A 127 -15.34 -2.48 -7.03
N ARG A 128 -15.88 -2.49 -5.80
CA ARG A 128 -16.03 -3.71 -4.99
C ARG A 128 -17.06 -4.70 -5.54
N LEU A 129 -18.01 -4.22 -6.34
CA LEU A 129 -18.95 -5.05 -7.10
C LEU A 129 -18.41 -5.55 -8.44
N SER A 130 -17.13 -5.27 -8.75
CA SER A 130 -16.50 -5.56 -10.04
C SER A 130 -17.23 -4.94 -11.25
N ARG A 131 -17.97 -3.84 -11.03
CA ARG A 131 -18.66 -3.07 -12.07
C ARG A 131 -17.70 -2.01 -12.63
N ASN A 132 -16.62 -2.48 -13.25
CA ASN A 132 -15.44 -1.67 -13.59
C ASN A 132 -15.77 -0.46 -14.48
N GLU A 133 -16.62 -0.61 -15.48
CA GLU A 133 -17.03 0.48 -16.38
C GLU A 133 -17.74 1.62 -15.60
N GLN A 134 -18.66 1.26 -14.71
CA GLN A 134 -19.39 2.24 -13.88
C GLN A 134 -18.45 2.90 -12.87
N ALA A 135 -17.55 2.13 -12.26
CA ALA A 135 -16.53 2.67 -11.37
C ALA A 135 -15.63 3.67 -12.10
N LEU A 136 -15.20 3.36 -13.33
CA LEU A 136 -14.33 4.20 -14.15
C LEU A 136 -15.00 5.54 -14.49
N ASP A 137 -16.28 5.52 -14.90
CA ASP A 137 -17.07 6.74 -15.13
C ASP A 137 -17.15 7.62 -13.86
N VAL A 138 -17.54 7.01 -12.73
CA VAL A 138 -17.72 7.72 -11.47
C VAL A 138 -16.40 8.31 -10.97
N PHE A 139 -15.29 7.56 -11.05
CA PHE A 139 -13.98 8.10 -10.67
C PHE A 139 -13.47 9.15 -11.65
N GLY A 140 -13.81 9.07 -12.94
CA GLY A 140 -13.56 10.14 -13.91
C GLY A 140 -14.22 11.45 -13.47
N ARG A 141 -15.52 11.40 -13.18
CA ARG A 141 -16.29 12.53 -12.64
C ARG A 141 -15.72 13.05 -11.32
N LEU A 142 -15.27 12.16 -10.43
CA LEU A 142 -14.63 12.55 -9.16
C LEU A 142 -13.41 13.47 -9.40
N GLY A 143 -12.58 13.16 -10.39
CA GLY A 143 -11.40 13.97 -10.75
C GLY A 143 -11.74 15.39 -11.23
N GLU A 144 -12.96 15.60 -11.72
CA GLU A 144 -13.43 16.89 -12.21
C GLU A 144 -14.05 17.77 -11.11
N THR A 145 -14.37 17.21 -9.94
CA THR A 145 -15.07 17.95 -8.87
C THR A 145 -14.20 18.98 -8.16
N THR A 146 -13.07 18.54 -7.59
CA THR A 146 -12.18 19.39 -6.79
C THR A 146 -10.71 19.05 -7.08
N PRO A 147 -9.78 20.01 -6.94
CA PRO A 147 -8.35 19.72 -7.08
C PRO A 147 -7.84 18.64 -6.12
N ALA A 148 -8.37 18.59 -4.89
CA ALA A 148 -8.00 17.60 -3.87
C ALA A 148 -8.41 16.17 -4.23
N ALA A 149 -9.48 15.99 -5.01
CA ALA A 149 -9.96 14.67 -5.41
C ALA A 149 -9.17 14.04 -6.59
N ARG A 150 -8.50 14.86 -7.40
CA ARG A 150 -7.79 14.42 -8.62
C ARG A 150 -6.80 13.29 -8.40
N PRO A 151 -5.90 13.33 -7.40
CA PRO A 151 -4.90 12.28 -7.24
C PRO A 151 -5.54 10.93 -6.86
N LEU A 152 -6.60 10.95 -6.05
CA LEU A 152 -7.32 9.74 -5.67
C LEU A 152 -8.05 9.14 -6.87
N SER A 153 -8.80 9.97 -7.60
CA SER A 153 -9.45 9.61 -8.87
C SER A 153 -8.46 8.98 -9.85
N ALA A 154 -7.32 9.63 -10.10
CA ALA A 154 -6.29 9.12 -11.01
C ALA A 154 -5.77 7.73 -10.60
N SER A 155 -5.64 7.47 -9.29
CA SER A 155 -5.18 6.18 -8.76
C SER A 155 -6.20 5.06 -9.01
N TYR A 156 -7.49 5.32 -8.80
CA TYR A 156 -8.54 4.35 -9.12
C TYR A 156 -8.68 4.12 -10.62
N VAL A 157 -8.64 5.19 -11.43
CA VAL A 157 -8.70 5.10 -12.90
C VAL A 157 -7.56 4.24 -13.43
N GLU A 158 -6.34 4.46 -12.95
CA GLU A 158 -5.20 3.63 -13.31
C GLU A 158 -5.41 2.17 -12.89
N LYS A 159 -5.84 1.94 -11.65
CA LYS A 159 -6.09 0.59 -11.14
C LYS A 159 -7.11 -0.15 -12.00
N LEU A 160 -8.24 0.49 -12.32
CA LEU A 160 -9.30 -0.09 -13.16
C LEU A 160 -8.84 -0.38 -14.58
N ARG A 161 -8.06 0.51 -15.19
CA ARG A 161 -7.50 0.29 -16.54
C ARG A 161 -6.54 -0.89 -16.58
N ARG A 162 -5.80 -1.15 -15.50
CA ARG A 162 -4.96 -2.37 -15.40
C ARG A 162 -5.85 -3.63 -15.40
N ILE A 163 -6.98 -3.61 -14.70
CA ILE A 163 -7.91 -4.76 -14.63
C ILE A 163 -8.58 -5.03 -15.98
N GLU A 164 -9.06 -4.01 -16.69
CA GLU A 164 -9.80 -4.16 -17.97
C GLU A 164 -8.96 -4.83 -19.06
N LEU A 165 -7.64 -4.57 -19.08
CA LEU A 165 -6.70 -5.20 -20.01
C LEU A 165 -6.53 -6.72 -19.78
N ASP A 166 -6.92 -7.23 -18.60
CA ASP A 166 -6.59 -8.59 -18.18
C ASP A 166 -7.72 -9.61 -18.40
N ASP A 167 -9.00 -9.22 -18.43
CA ASP A 167 -10.13 -10.16 -18.54
C ASP A 167 -10.07 -11.00 -19.82
N ALA A 168 -9.64 -10.43 -20.95
CA ALA A 168 -9.47 -11.14 -22.22
C ALA A 168 -8.25 -12.09 -22.24
N THR A 169 -7.26 -11.84 -21.37
CA THR A 169 -5.99 -12.60 -21.29
C THR A 169 -6.10 -13.75 -20.27
N ARG A 170 -7.01 -13.63 -19.29
CA ARG A 170 -7.09 -14.50 -18.12
C ARG A 170 -7.42 -15.97 -18.44
N ASP A 171 -8.27 -16.24 -19.42
CA ASP A 171 -8.70 -17.63 -19.72
C ASP A 171 -7.64 -18.45 -20.49
N ALA A 172 -6.94 -17.83 -21.45
CA ALA A 172 -5.85 -18.47 -22.17
C ALA A 172 -4.67 -18.80 -21.24
N LEU A 173 -4.42 -17.92 -20.28
CA LEU A 173 -3.30 -18.06 -19.36
C LEU A 173 -3.60 -19.01 -18.19
N ARG A 174 -4.85 -19.09 -17.69
CA ARG A 174 -5.26 -20.15 -16.75
C ARG A 174 -4.99 -21.55 -17.29
N GLN A 175 -5.13 -21.74 -18.59
CA GLN A 175 -4.78 -23.00 -19.24
C GLN A 175 -3.26 -23.23 -19.24
N GLN A 176 -2.46 -22.23 -19.61
CA GLN A 176 -1.00 -22.32 -19.57
C GLN A 176 -0.44 -22.55 -18.15
N ILE A 177 -1.01 -21.92 -17.13
CA ILE A 177 -0.60 -22.10 -15.72
C ILE A 177 -0.87 -23.53 -15.26
N ARG A 178 -2.01 -24.13 -15.63
CA ARG A 178 -2.29 -25.55 -15.35
C ARG A 178 -1.28 -26.47 -16.05
N GLU A 179 -0.95 -26.18 -17.30
CA GLU A 179 0.03 -26.96 -18.07
C GLU A 179 1.44 -26.85 -17.47
N VAL A 180 1.86 -25.66 -17.02
CA VAL A 180 3.16 -25.44 -16.34
C VAL A 180 3.18 -26.10 -14.96
N ALA A 181 2.11 -26.00 -14.17
CA ALA A 181 2.01 -26.67 -12.88
C ALA A 181 2.12 -28.20 -13.03
N GLN A 182 1.43 -28.78 -14.01
CA GLN A 182 1.53 -30.20 -14.34
C GLN A 182 2.92 -30.59 -14.83
N ALA A 183 3.56 -29.76 -15.66
CA ALA A 183 4.91 -30.01 -16.14
C ALA A 183 5.96 -29.95 -15.01
N ILE A 184 5.77 -29.05 -14.03
CA ILE A 184 6.65 -28.92 -12.85
C ILE A 184 6.44 -30.09 -11.88
N GLU A 185 5.20 -30.55 -11.66
CA GLU A 185 4.93 -31.77 -10.88
C GLU A 185 5.50 -33.02 -11.54
N ALA A 186 5.52 -33.07 -12.88
CA ALA A 186 6.09 -34.17 -13.65
C ALA A 186 7.62 -34.12 -13.79
N SER A 187 8.26 -32.99 -13.44
CA SER A 187 9.70 -32.80 -13.54
C SER A 187 10.36 -33.01 -12.17
N ASP A 188 11.12 -34.11 -12.01
CA ASP A 188 12.13 -34.33 -10.96
C ASP A 188 13.35 -33.40 -11.18
N GLY A 189 13.11 -32.11 -11.39
CA GLY A 189 14.18 -31.13 -11.54
C GLY A 189 14.98 -31.02 -10.25
N PRO A 190 16.30 -30.73 -10.32
CA PRO A 190 17.12 -30.59 -9.13
C PRO A 190 16.47 -29.58 -8.17
N SER A 191 16.29 -30.01 -6.92
CA SER A 191 15.80 -29.16 -5.86
C SER A 191 16.66 -27.88 -5.81
N PRO A 192 16.06 -26.68 -5.67
CA PRO A 192 16.79 -25.42 -5.47
C PRO A 192 17.80 -25.45 -4.29
N ALA A 193 17.78 -26.50 -3.48
CA ALA A 193 18.64 -26.76 -2.34
C ALA A 193 20.15 -26.87 -2.64
N GLU A 194 20.59 -26.96 -3.91
CA GLU A 194 22.03 -26.87 -4.27
C GLU A 194 22.49 -25.47 -4.70
N GLN A 195 21.61 -24.47 -4.65
CA GLN A 195 21.98 -23.10 -5.01
C GLN A 195 22.68 -22.38 -3.85
N ASP A 196 23.68 -21.56 -4.18
CA ASP A 196 24.41 -20.72 -3.25
C ASP A 196 23.46 -19.93 -2.33
N ALA A 197 23.54 -20.21 -1.03
CA ALA A 197 22.73 -19.57 0.00
C ALA A 197 23.29 -18.22 0.45
N TRP A 198 24.55 -17.91 0.09
CA TRP A 198 25.20 -16.66 0.47
C TRP A 198 24.87 -15.52 -0.48
N THR A 199 24.99 -15.76 -1.78
CA THR A 199 24.84 -14.73 -2.81
C THR A 199 23.40 -14.22 -2.86
N SER A 200 23.25 -12.90 -2.68
CA SER A 200 21.96 -12.21 -2.72
C SER A 200 21.30 -12.38 -4.09
N ARG A 201 19.97 -12.42 -4.07
CA ARG A 201 19.15 -12.55 -5.27
C ARG A 201 18.20 -11.37 -5.36
N PRO A 202 17.72 -11.01 -6.56
CA PRO A 202 16.74 -9.95 -6.71
C PRO A 202 15.52 -10.22 -5.83
N LEU A 203 15.23 -9.30 -4.91
CA LEU A 203 14.10 -9.43 -4.01
C LEU A 203 12.84 -8.98 -4.73
N ARG A 204 12.02 -9.97 -5.10
CA ARG A 204 10.70 -9.74 -5.66
C ARG A 204 9.65 -9.70 -4.57
N PHE A 205 8.76 -8.73 -4.63
CA PHE A 205 7.70 -8.56 -3.66
C PHE A 205 6.33 -8.40 -4.31
N PHE A 206 5.30 -8.67 -3.53
CA PHE A 206 3.92 -8.39 -3.89
C PHE A 206 3.18 -7.73 -2.72
N VAL A 207 2.40 -6.69 -3.02
CA VAL A 207 1.55 -6.03 -2.01
C VAL A 207 0.13 -6.56 -2.13
N LEU A 208 -0.29 -7.27 -1.10
CA LEU A 208 -1.63 -7.82 -0.99
C LEU A 208 -2.67 -6.70 -0.84
N PRO A 209 -3.89 -6.87 -1.38
CA PRO A 209 -5.01 -6.02 -1.04
C PRO A 209 -5.17 -5.94 0.48
N PRO A 210 -5.34 -4.74 1.04
CA PRO A 210 -5.47 -4.61 2.47
C PRO A 210 -6.89 -4.99 2.93
N GLU A 211 -6.99 -5.59 4.10
CA GLU A 211 -8.26 -5.72 4.79
C GLU A 211 -8.57 -4.39 5.48
N ALA A 212 -9.68 -3.76 5.09
CA ALA A 212 -10.06 -2.47 5.69
C ALA A 212 -10.60 -2.61 7.13
N GLY A 213 -10.98 -3.83 7.53
CA GLY A 213 -11.58 -4.11 8.82
C GLY A 213 -12.76 -3.18 9.11
N ASN A 214 -12.77 -2.62 10.32
CA ASN A 214 -13.69 -1.58 10.76
C ASN A 214 -13.08 -0.16 10.67
N SER A 215 -11.96 0.03 9.97
CA SER A 215 -11.30 1.34 9.87
C SER A 215 -12.03 2.25 8.90
N ARG A 216 -12.64 3.31 9.43
CA ARG A 216 -13.36 4.29 8.62
C ARG A 216 -12.38 5.08 7.74
N LEU A 217 -11.29 5.55 8.33
CA LEU A 217 -10.32 6.39 7.64
C LEU A 217 -9.65 5.63 6.49
N ALA A 218 -9.49 4.30 6.57
CA ALA A 218 -8.99 3.50 5.46
C ALA A 218 -9.91 3.57 4.21
N PHE A 219 -11.23 3.51 4.39
CA PHE A 219 -12.19 3.68 3.29
C PHE A 219 -12.26 5.13 2.80
N GLU A 220 -12.38 6.09 3.72
CA GLU A 220 -12.54 7.50 3.38
C GLU A 220 -11.30 8.10 2.70
N SER A 221 -10.10 7.60 2.99
CA SER A 221 -8.86 8.00 2.30
C SER A 221 -8.61 7.24 1.00
N GLY A 222 -9.37 6.16 0.76
CA GLY A 222 -9.17 5.22 -0.34
C GLY A 222 -8.03 4.21 -0.13
N LEU A 223 -7.32 4.26 1.00
CA LEU A 223 -6.24 3.31 1.31
C LEU A 223 -6.69 1.85 1.21
N ALA A 224 -7.93 1.56 1.63
CA ALA A 224 -8.53 0.22 1.54
C ALA A 224 -8.48 -0.38 0.12
N ASP A 225 -8.43 0.45 -0.91
CA ASP A 225 -8.42 -0.01 -2.30
C ASP A 225 -7.08 0.27 -2.99
N VAL A 226 -6.53 1.47 -2.85
CA VAL A 226 -5.41 1.92 -3.69
C VAL A 226 -4.05 1.91 -3.00
N LEU A 227 -3.99 1.56 -1.70
CA LEU A 227 -2.70 1.41 -0.99
C LEU A 227 -1.72 0.47 -1.71
N PRO A 228 -2.11 -0.70 -2.25
CA PRO A 228 -1.16 -1.57 -2.94
C PRO A 228 -0.44 -0.89 -4.09
N LEU A 229 -1.16 -0.12 -4.91
CA LEU A 229 -0.59 0.62 -6.04
C LEU A 229 0.39 1.70 -5.56
N TRP A 230 0.03 2.44 -4.51
CA TRP A 230 0.89 3.49 -3.96
C TRP A 230 2.14 2.92 -3.31
N LEU A 231 2.00 1.85 -2.54
CA LEU A 231 3.09 1.24 -1.81
C LEU A 231 4.06 0.53 -2.74
N GLU A 232 3.55 -0.17 -3.75
CA GLU A 232 4.36 -0.83 -4.79
C GLU A 232 5.26 0.17 -5.50
N ARG A 233 4.71 1.29 -5.97
CA ARG A 233 5.47 2.39 -6.58
C ARG A 233 6.51 2.95 -5.63
N ALA A 234 6.10 3.29 -4.42
CA ALA A 234 6.98 3.90 -3.43
C ALA A 234 8.17 2.97 -3.12
N LEU A 235 7.96 1.66 -3.04
CA LEU A 235 9.02 0.66 -2.84
C LEU A 235 9.91 0.55 -4.08
N VAL A 236 9.37 0.37 -5.29
CA VAL A 236 10.16 0.23 -6.52
C VAL A 236 11.01 1.47 -6.83
N GLU A 237 10.47 2.67 -6.62
CA GLU A 237 11.16 3.92 -6.95
C GLU A 237 12.33 4.23 -6.02
N ASN A 238 12.31 3.71 -4.79
CA ASN A 238 13.24 4.13 -3.73
C ASN A 238 14.05 2.97 -3.13
N THR A 239 13.92 1.77 -3.68
CA THR A 239 14.63 0.57 -3.23
C THR A 239 15.03 -0.28 -4.43
N HIS A 240 15.81 -1.33 -4.21
CA HIS A 240 16.11 -2.31 -5.25
C HIS A 240 15.09 -3.45 -5.33
N LEU A 241 13.98 -3.34 -4.59
CA LEU A 241 12.89 -4.30 -4.67
C LEU A 241 12.25 -4.26 -6.06
N ARG A 242 11.82 -5.42 -6.53
CA ARG A 242 11.10 -5.58 -7.80
C ARG A 242 9.68 -6.01 -7.50
N ALA A 243 8.71 -5.21 -7.90
CA ALA A 243 7.32 -5.63 -7.83
C ALA A 243 7.11 -6.81 -8.79
N VAL A 244 6.44 -7.85 -8.31
CA VAL A 244 5.84 -8.84 -9.21
C VAL A 244 4.70 -8.17 -9.95
N ASP A 245 4.63 -8.39 -11.26
CA ASP A 245 3.55 -7.82 -12.05
C ASP A 245 2.24 -8.37 -11.50
N ARG A 246 1.34 -7.47 -11.11
CA ARG A 246 0.05 -7.84 -10.55
C ARG A 246 -0.78 -8.64 -11.55
N ARG A 247 -0.53 -8.45 -12.85
CA ARG A 247 -1.10 -9.27 -13.91
C ARG A 247 -0.73 -10.73 -13.70
N ASP A 248 0.54 -11.06 -13.46
CA ASP A 248 1.00 -12.44 -13.26
C ASP A 248 0.27 -13.11 -12.08
N LEU A 249 -0.13 -12.32 -11.07
CA LEU A 249 -0.77 -12.80 -9.85
C LEU A 249 -2.30 -12.89 -9.96
N ASP A 250 -2.96 -11.86 -10.48
CA ASP A 250 -4.40 -11.86 -10.79
C ASP A 250 -4.74 -12.86 -11.93
N GLN A 251 -3.75 -13.21 -12.75
CA GLN A 251 -3.83 -14.28 -13.76
C GLN A 251 -3.68 -15.68 -13.13
N ALA A 252 -2.93 -15.80 -12.03
CA ALA A 252 -2.67 -17.07 -11.36
C ALA A 252 -3.74 -17.46 -10.34
N LEU A 253 -4.23 -16.50 -9.55
CA LEU A 253 -5.09 -16.76 -8.39
C LEU A 253 -6.08 -15.60 -8.16
N THR A 254 -7.32 -15.93 -7.85
CA THR A 254 -8.25 -14.94 -7.27
C THR A 254 -7.79 -14.55 -5.86
N GLU A 255 -8.18 -13.36 -5.40
CA GLU A 255 -7.80 -12.84 -4.07
C GLU A 255 -8.17 -13.81 -2.93
N GLN A 256 -9.31 -14.49 -3.05
CA GLN A 256 -9.77 -15.50 -2.09
C GLN A 256 -8.91 -16.77 -2.11
N GLU A 257 -8.52 -17.24 -3.29
CA GLU A 257 -7.61 -18.39 -3.43
C GLU A 257 -6.23 -18.05 -2.87
N LEU A 258 -5.73 -16.85 -3.11
CA LEU A 258 -4.42 -16.39 -2.65
C LEU A 258 -4.31 -16.44 -1.12
N SER A 259 -5.32 -15.96 -0.40
CA SER A 259 -5.35 -16.00 1.07
C SER A 259 -5.38 -17.44 1.60
N ALA A 260 -6.17 -18.32 0.97
CA ALA A 260 -6.21 -19.74 1.32
C ALA A 260 -4.86 -20.44 1.06
N TYR A 261 -4.22 -20.14 -0.08
CA TYR A 261 -2.92 -20.69 -0.42
C TYR A 261 -1.82 -20.19 0.53
N LEU A 262 -1.81 -18.90 0.90
CA LEU A 262 -0.86 -18.35 1.88
C LEU A 262 -1.01 -18.98 3.29
N ALA A 263 -2.21 -19.45 3.64
CA ALA A 263 -2.47 -20.12 4.90
C ALA A 263 -1.97 -21.58 4.95
N SER A 264 -1.76 -22.21 3.79
CA SER A 264 -1.34 -23.62 3.68
C SER A 264 0.13 -23.77 3.25
N GLU A 265 0.84 -24.79 3.74
CA GLU A 265 2.23 -25.03 3.32
C GLU A 265 2.34 -25.42 1.84
N GLU A 266 1.39 -26.21 1.32
CA GLU A 266 1.31 -26.56 -0.10
C GLU A 266 1.07 -25.32 -0.98
N GLY A 267 0.22 -24.42 -0.52
CA GLY A 267 -0.03 -23.16 -1.22
C GLY A 267 1.14 -22.22 -1.24
N LYS A 268 1.92 -22.12 -0.16
CA LYS A 268 3.17 -21.37 -0.17
C LYS A 268 4.16 -21.93 -1.18
N LEU A 269 4.28 -23.25 -1.30
CA LEU A 269 5.12 -23.89 -2.31
C LEU A 269 4.63 -23.62 -3.74
N TYR A 270 3.32 -23.61 -3.95
CA TYR A 270 2.70 -23.27 -5.24
C TYR A 270 2.93 -21.79 -5.62
N LEU A 271 2.66 -20.87 -4.68
CA LEU A 271 2.91 -19.43 -4.83
C LEU A 271 4.37 -19.15 -5.11
N ARG A 272 5.30 -19.84 -4.41
CA ARG A 272 6.74 -19.72 -4.64
C ARG A 272 7.13 -20.08 -6.07
N LYS A 273 6.53 -21.13 -6.64
CA LYS A 273 6.85 -21.61 -7.99
C LYS A 273 6.28 -20.71 -9.10
N ILE A 274 5.11 -20.11 -8.87
CA ILE A 274 4.38 -19.38 -9.92
C ILE A 274 4.66 -17.88 -9.86
N LEU A 275 4.61 -17.29 -8.68
CA LEU A 275 4.59 -15.84 -8.56
C LEU A 275 5.99 -15.24 -8.57
N THR A 276 7.03 -16.04 -8.34
CA THR A 276 8.43 -15.59 -8.17
C THR A 276 8.63 -14.53 -7.07
N ALA A 277 7.56 -14.09 -6.39
CA ALA A 277 7.57 -13.22 -5.24
C ALA A 277 8.21 -14.00 -4.09
N ARG A 278 9.26 -13.42 -3.51
CA ARG A 278 9.82 -13.91 -2.24
C ARG A 278 9.09 -13.30 -1.05
N LEU A 279 8.68 -12.04 -1.17
CA LEU A 279 8.08 -11.27 -0.09
C LEU A 279 6.62 -10.92 -0.38
N PHE A 280 5.72 -11.29 0.52
CA PHE A 280 4.34 -10.79 0.53
C PHE A 280 4.18 -9.73 1.61
N ILE A 281 3.60 -8.59 1.24
CA ILE A 281 3.34 -7.47 2.14
C ILE A 281 1.82 -7.33 2.28
N ALA A 282 1.30 -7.60 3.46
CA ALA A 282 -0.10 -7.38 3.82
C ALA A 282 -0.23 -6.16 4.74
N ALA A 283 -1.26 -5.36 4.55
CA ALA A 283 -1.63 -4.28 5.46
C ALA A 283 -3.05 -4.52 5.95
N ASP A 284 -3.22 -4.63 7.28
CA ASP A 284 -4.52 -4.84 7.91
C ASP A 284 -4.90 -3.55 8.64
N PHE A 285 -6.01 -2.95 8.25
CA PHE A 285 -6.56 -1.78 8.92
C PHE A 285 -7.57 -2.19 9.99
N TYR A 286 -7.57 -1.47 11.10
CA TYR A 286 -8.52 -1.69 12.17
C TYR A 286 -8.79 -0.39 12.93
N SER A 287 -9.86 -0.40 13.71
CA SER A 287 -10.26 0.68 14.60
C SER A 287 -10.45 0.14 16.01
N VAL A 288 -9.77 0.72 16.99
CA VAL A 288 -9.90 0.38 18.41
C VAL A 288 -10.20 1.66 19.19
N PHE A 289 -11.32 1.68 19.90
CA PHE A 289 -11.82 2.88 20.62
C PHE A 289 -11.93 4.14 19.75
N GLY A 290 -12.21 3.96 18.45
CA GLY A 290 -12.34 5.07 17.49
C GLY A 290 -11.01 5.56 16.92
N GLU A 291 -9.88 4.96 17.32
CA GLU A 291 -8.57 5.22 16.74
C GLU A 291 -8.32 4.21 15.62
N ASP A 292 -8.18 4.74 14.40
CA ASP A 292 -7.86 3.94 13.21
C ASP A 292 -6.35 3.72 13.13
N SER A 293 -5.94 2.49 12.82
CA SER A 293 -4.54 2.08 12.73
C SER A 293 -4.31 1.10 11.57
N VAL A 294 -3.05 0.91 11.19
CA VAL A 294 -2.62 -0.15 10.27
C VAL A 294 -1.50 -0.98 10.89
N ILE A 295 -1.60 -2.30 10.72
CA ILE A 295 -0.50 -3.22 10.96
C ILE A 295 -0.03 -3.80 9.64
N VAL A 296 1.29 -3.83 9.43
CA VAL A 296 1.89 -4.37 8.20
C VAL A 296 2.65 -5.64 8.52
N LYS A 297 2.38 -6.69 7.75
CA LYS A 297 3.01 -8.01 7.85
C LYS A 297 3.78 -8.29 6.57
N ILE A 298 5.04 -8.70 6.71
CA ILE A 298 5.91 -9.13 5.62
C ILE A 298 6.14 -10.62 5.80
N THR A 299 5.80 -11.43 4.79
CA THR A 299 6.00 -12.88 4.82
C THR A 299 7.01 -13.28 3.76
N ASP A 300 8.09 -13.95 4.18
CA ASP A 300 9.04 -14.61 3.28
C ASP A 300 8.53 -16.01 2.94
N THR A 301 8.21 -16.26 1.67
CA THR A 301 7.70 -17.57 1.24
C THR A 301 8.74 -18.66 1.17
N GLU A 302 10.03 -18.31 1.16
CA GLU A 302 11.10 -19.31 1.11
C GLU A 302 11.46 -19.82 2.50
N SER A 303 11.48 -18.93 3.50
CA SER A 303 11.83 -19.26 4.88
C SER A 303 10.62 -19.44 5.80
N SER A 304 9.42 -19.09 5.34
CA SER A 304 8.20 -18.99 6.15
C SER A 304 8.30 -18.01 7.35
N ILE A 305 9.34 -17.17 7.39
CA ILE A 305 9.51 -16.15 8.42
C ILE A 305 8.52 -15.01 8.17
N LYS A 306 7.94 -14.52 9.26
CA LYS A 306 7.01 -13.40 9.26
C LYS A 306 7.57 -12.25 10.08
N TYR A 307 7.53 -11.06 9.51
CA TYR A 307 7.89 -9.81 10.16
C TYR A 307 6.65 -8.95 10.31
N THR A 308 6.51 -8.30 11.45
CA THR A 308 5.40 -7.39 11.72
C THR A 308 6.00 -6.03 12.05
N LEU A 309 5.59 -4.99 11.33
CA LEU A 309 5.97 -3.63 11.65
C LEU A 309 5.20 -3.14 12.88
N GLU A 310 5.75 -2.12 13.55
CA GLU A 310 5.03 -1.43 14.61
C GLU A 310 3.69 -0.87 14.11
N ASP A 311 2.73 -0.83 15.03
CA ASP A 311 1.41 -0.28 14.75
C ASP A 311 1.52 1.19 14.34
N MET A 312 0.83 1.56 13.26
CA MET A 312 0.88 2.89 12.68
C MET A 312 -0.50 3.55 12.74
N PRO A 313 -0.70 4.55 13.61
CA PRO A 313 -1.98 5.24 13.72
C PRO A 313 -2.27 6.05 12.45
N LEU A 314 -3.54 6.07 12.05
CA LEU A 314 -4.09 6.92 11.02
C LEU A 314 -4.72 8.15 11.70
N THR A 315 -4.01 9.28 11.66
CA THR A 315 -4.48 10.52 12.30
C THR A 315 -5.21 11.44 11.32
N ARG A 316 -6.09 12.30 11.86
CA ARG A 316 -6.70 13.42 11.14
C ARG A 316 -5.99 14.73 11.53
N PRO A 317 -5.73 15.65 10.59
CA PRO A 317 -5.90 15.50 9.14
C PRO A 317 -4.95 14.44 8.56
N PHE A 318 -5.46 13.63 7.63
CA PHE A 318 -4.71 12.52 7.06
C PHE A 318 -3.83 12.99 5.90
N ASP A 319 -2.50 12.89 6.06
CA ASP A 319 -1.53 13.09 4.99
C ASP A 319 -1.13 11.74 4.37
N ARG A 320 -1.71 11.46 3.21
CA ARG A 320 -1.46 10.23 2.45
C ARG A 320 0.01 10.07 2.07
N GLU A 321 0.67 11.12 1.60
CA GLU A 321 2.03 11.01 1.06
C GLU A 321 3.02 10.76 2.20
N ALA A 322 2.88 11.49 3.30
CA ALA A 322 3.66 11.26 4.51
C ALA A 322 3.43 9.84 5.05
N PHE A 323 2.19 9.35 5.04
CA PHE A 323 1.85 8.01 5.48
C PHE A 323 2.48 6.91 4.61
N VAL A 324 2.34 6.97 3.29
CA VAL A 324 2.95 5.99 2.36
C VAL A 324 4.48 6.02 2.47
N THR A 325 5.07 7.22 2.63
CA THR A 325 6.51 7.39 2.85
C THR A 325 6.97 6.72 4.15
N LYS A 326 6.19 6.87 5.23
CA LYS A 326 6.46 6.21 6.52
C LYS A 326 6.38 4.69 6.39
N LEU A 327 5.32 4.16 5.75
CA LEU A 327 5.15 2.73 5.48
C LEU A 327 6.33 2.16 4.69
N ARG A 328 6.65 2.78 3.55
CA ARG A 328 7.78 2.39 2.70
C ARG A 328 9.08 2.31 3.50
N ARG A 329 9.38 3.34 4.30
CA ARG A 329 10.60 3.37 5.11
C ARG A 329 10.64 2.23 6.13
N GLY A 330 9.54 1.99 6.84
CA GLY A 330 9.45 0.89 7.83
C GLY A 330 9.63 -0.48 7.18
N ILE A 331 8.97 -0.71 6.04
CA ILE A 331 9.11 -1.96 5.26
C ILE A 331 10.53 -2.14 4.78
N TRP A 332 11.11 -1.10 4.15
CA TRP A 332 12.46 -1.17 3.60
C TRP A 332 13.50 -1.38 4.68
N GLN A 333 13.39 -0.67 5.81
CA GLN A 333 14.27 -0.88 6.96
C GLN A 333 14.24 -2.34 7.40
N LYS A 334 13.04 -2.91 7.60
CA LYS A 334 12.92 -4.29 8.06
C LYS A 334 13.48 -5.29 7.04
N ILE A 335 13.27 -5.05 5.75
CA ILE A 335 13.84 -5.90 4.69
C ILE A 335 15.38 -5.77 4.63
N ALA A 336 15.92 -4.55 4.71
CA ALA A 336 17.36 -4.33 4.63
C ALA A 336 18.12 -4.95 5.81
N GLU A 337 17.50 -4.97 7.00
CA GLU A 337 18.02 -5.68 8.18
C GLU A 337 18.16 -7.19 7.93
N GLU A 338 17.17 -7.80 7.29
CA GLU A 338 17.06 -9.25 7.13
C GLU A 338 17.74 -9.78 5.86
N TYR A 339 17.81 -8.96 4.81
CA TYR A 339 18.34 -9.30 3.48
C TYR A 339 19.46 -8.35 3.05
N PRO A 340 20.62 -8.37 3.73
CA PRO A 340 21.76 -7.59 3.27
C PRO A 340 22.24 -8.02 1.89
N VAL A 341 22.87 -7.08 1.20
CA VAL A 341 23.53 -7.34 -0.08
C VAL A 341 24.82 -8.11 0.17
N ARG A 342 24.91 -9.32 -0.38
CA ARG A 342 25.98 -10.30 -0.21
C ARG A 342 26.31 -10.96 -1.54
N GLY A 343 27.58 -11.30 -1.74
CA GLY A 343 28.03 -11.99 -2.95
C GLY A 343 29.40 -12.62 -2.75
N LYS A 344 30.03 -13.03 -3.83
CA LYS A 344 31.38 -13.56 -3.91
C LYS A 344 32.26 -12.69 -4.78
N VAL A 345 33.41 -12.31 -4.26
CA VAL A 345 34.48 -11.69 -5.04
C VAL A 345 35.35 -12.77 -5.67
N SER A 346 35.58 -12.65 -6.97
CA SER A 346 36.43 -13.52 -7.78
C SER A 346 37.42 -12.68 -8.59
N SER A 347 38.47 -13.32 -9.11
CA SER A 347 39.47 -12.68 -9.97
C SER A 347 39.55 -13.41 -11.31
N ALA A 348 39.40 -12.68 -12.40
CA ALA A 348 39.62 -13.17 -13.76
C ALA A 348 40.51 -12.19 -14.53
N ASN A 349 41.60 -12.70 -15.13
CA ASN A 349 42.54 -11.88 -15.90
C ASN A 349 43.10 -10.68 -15.12
N GLY A 350 43.33 -10.84 -13.82
CA GLY A 350 43.85 -9.79 -12.93
C GLY A 350 42.83 -8.69 -12.59
N ARG A 351 41.56 -8.84 -12.97
CA ARG A 351 40.46 -7.95 -12.59
C ARG A 351 39.55 -8.66 -11.59
N ALA A 352 39.20 -7.96 -10.53
CA ALA A 352 38.29 -8.47 -9.53
C ALA A 352 36.85 -8.05 -9.82
N THR A 353 35.92 -8.97 -9.62
CA THR A 353 34.49 -8.78 -9.83
C THR A 353 33.72 -9.44 -8.70
N ILE A 354 32.55 -8.88 -8.36
CA ILE A 354 31.57 -9.55 -7.49
C ILE A 354 30.45 -10.15 -8.33
N ASP A 355 29.94 -11.32 -7.93
CA ASP A 355 28.86 -12.08 -8.61
C ASP A 355 27.45 -11.52 -8.33
N ILE A 356 27.37 -10.22 -8.06
CA ILE A 356 26.14 -9.47 -7.83
C ILE A 356 26.25 -8.11 -8.52
N GLY A 357 25.09 -7.58 -8.94
CA GLY A 357 25.02 -6.33 -9.69
C GLY A 357 23.77 -5.51 -9.39
N GLU A 358 23.35 -4.71 -10.37
CA GLU A 358 22.22 -3.77 -10.25
C GLU A 358 20.93 -4.47 -9.82
N ALA A 359 20.73 -5.73 -10.23
CA ALA A 359 19.50 -6.47 -9.94
C ALA A 359 19.28 -6.75 -8.45
N VAL A 360 20.33 -6.65 -7.62
CA VAL A 360 20.24 -6.77 -6.15
C VAL A 360 20.57 -5.47 -5.43
N GLY A 361 20.64 -4.35 -6.17
CA GLY A 361 20.88 -3.02 -5.62
C GLY A 361 22.34 -2.63 -5.45
N VAL A 362 23.28 -3.31 -6.12
CA VAL A 362 24.68 -2.84 -6.17
C VAL A 362 24.76 -1.56 -6.99
N THR A 363 25.44 -0.55 -6.46
CA THR A 363 25.70 0.72 -7.16
C THR A 363 27.19 1.05 -7.16
N GLU A 364 27.63 1.90 -8.08
CA GLU A 364 29.00 2.42 -8.10
C GLU A 364 29.36 3.08 -6.75
N GLY A 365 30.58 2.84 -6.26
CA GLY A 365 31.06 3.32 -4.96
C GLY A 365 30.56 2.54 -3.75
N MET A 366 29.63 1.60 -3.91
CA MET A 366 29.20 0.71 -2.81
C MET A 366 30.39 -0.10 -2.29
N ARG A 367 30.46 -0.26 -0.97
CA ARG A 367 31.61 -0.86 -0.28
C ARG A 367 31.19 -2.11 0.47
N PHE A 368 32.00 -3.16 0.33
CA PHE A 368 31.78 -4.44 0.95
C PHE A 368 32.98 -4.82 1.83
N VAL A 369 32.70 -5.40 2.99
CA VAL A 369 33.72 -6.11 3.77
C VAL A 369 33.89 -7.52 3.24
N VAL A 370 35.12 -8.03 3.28
CA VAL A 370 35.44 -9.34 2.70
C VAL A 370 35.53 -10.39 3.81
N ALA A 371 34.87 -11.52 3.63
CA ALA A 371 34.87 -12.66 4.54
C ALA A 371 35.50 -13.90 3.89
N ALA A 372 36.25 -14.66 4.71
CA ALA A 372 36.90 -15.89 4.25
C ALA A 372 35.92 -17.07 4.07
N ARG A 373 34.71 -16.96 4.64
CA ARG A 373 33.64 -17.98 4.57
C ARG A 373 32.29 -17.30 4.40
N ALA A 374 31.27 -18.07 4.02
CA ALA A 374 29.87 -17.66 3.90
C ALA A 374 29.21 -17.35 5.27
N ASN A 375 29.86 -16.54 6.10
CA ASN A 375 29.41 -16.16 7.42
C ASN A 375 30.11 -14.84 7.84
N ALA A 376 29.32 -13.87 8.32
CA ALA A 376 29.80 -12.55 8.73
C ALA A 376 30.84 -12.59 9.88
N ALA A 377 30.86 -13.64 10.69
CA ALA A 377 31.88 -13.83 11.74
C ALA A 377 33.29 -14.07 11.19
N PHE A 378 33.45 -14.31 9.87
CA PHE A 378 34.74 -14.54 9.21
C PHE A 378 35.18 -13.35 8.35
N VAL A 379 34.63 -12.16 8.61
CA VAL A 379 35.12 -10.92 8.00
C VAL A 379 36.60 -10.71 8.33
N MET A 380 37.37 -10.37 7.31
CA MET A 380 38.79 -10.13 7.38
C MET A 380 39.05 -8.65 7.61
N GLU A 381 39.59 -8.33 8.77
CA GLU A 381 39.91 -6.95 9.16
C GLU A 381 40.81 -6.26 8.11
N GLY A 382 40.47 -5.02 7.77
CA GLY A 382 41.23 -4.20 6.81
C GLY A 382 41.06 -4.61 5.34
N LYS A 383 40.23 -5.60 5.01
CA LYS A 383 39.95 -6.02 3.64
C LYS A 383 38.58 -5.57 3.17
N ALA A 384 38.54 -4.87 2.03
CA ALA A 384 37.30 -4.42 1.42
C ALA A 384 37.32 -4.56 -0.10
N ALA A 385 36.13 -4.65 -0.68
CA ALA A 385 35.89 -4.51 -2.12
C ALA A 385 34.99 -3.30 -2.35
N VAL A 386 35.41 -2.39 -3.23
CA VAL A 386 34.65 -1.18 -3.57
C VAL A 386 34.25 -1.26 -5.03
N VAL A 387 32.97 -1.10 -5.34
CA VAL A 387 32.47 -1.11 -6.71
C VAL A 387 33.07 0.07 -7.48
N ASP A 388 33.77 -0.24 -8.58
CA ASP A 388 34.57 0.72 -9.36
C ASP A 388 34.37 0.44 -10.86
N GLY A 389 33.44 1.17 -11.48
CA GLY A 389 33.07 1.04 -12.89
C GLY A 389 31.58 0.77 -13.12
N VAL A 390 31.26 0.40 -14.37
CA VAL A 390 29.87 0.12 -14.79
C VAL A 390 29.38 -1.17 -14.14
N VAL A 391 28.30 -1.07 -13.38
CA VAL A 391 27.61 -2.21 -12.77
C VAL A 391 26.72 -2.87 -13.80
N GLU A 392 26.88 -4.18 -14.00
CA GLU A 392 25.99 -4.99 -14.84
C GLU A 392 24.82 -5.52 -14.00
N SER A 393 23.88 -6.24 -14.63
CA SER A 393 22.70 -6.75 -13.92
C SER A 393 23.07 -7.72 -12.79
N ASP A 394 24.03 -8.59 -13.04
CA ASP A 394 24.40 -9.73 -12.18
C ASP A 394 25.88 -9.73 -11.76
N THR A 395 26.68 -8.77 -12.25
CA THR A 395 28.08 -8.64 -11.84
C THR A 395 28.47 -7.17 -11.67
N ALA A 396 29.50 -6.92 -10.87
CA ALA A 396 30.07 -5.59 -10.73
C ALA A 396 31.60 -5.64 -10.63
N PRO A 397 32.34 -4.78 -11.36
CA PRO A 397 33.77 -4.62 -11.18
C PRO A 397 34.08 -3.99 -9.82
N VAL A 398 35.13 -4.48 -9.16
CA VAL A 398 35.54 -3.96 -7.85
C VAL A 398 37.03 -3.66 -7.79
N ARG A 399 37.36 -2.57 -7.10
CA ARG A 399 38.70 -2.27 -6.62
C ARG A 399 38.88 -2.86 -5.23
N LEU A 400 39.97 -3.62 -5.05
CA LEU A 400 40.29 -4.29 -3.80
C LEU A 400 41.13 -3.38 -2.90
N GLU A 401 40.86 -3.42 -1.60
CA GLU A 401 41.63 -2.69 -0.58
C GLU A 401 42.14 -3.67 0.48
N GLY A 402 43.43 -3.58 0.80
CA GLY A 402 44.08 -4.43 1.79
C GLY A 402 44.51 -5.81 1.27
N PHE A 403 44.30 -6.12 -0.02
CA PHE A 403 44.74 -7.36 -0.66
C PHE A 403 44.81 -7.21 -2.19
N SER A 404 45.46 -8.17 -2.88
CA SER A 404 45.53 -8.21 -4.35
C SER A 404 44.66 -9.31 -4.94
N ALA A 405 44.26 -9.14 -6.20
CA ALA A 405 43.38 -10.09 -6.90
C ALA A 405 43.99 -11.50 -7.03
N ASP A 406 45.33 -11.61 -7.05
CA ASP A 406 46.06 -12.89 -7.10
C ASP A 406 45.98 -13.69 -5.79
N THR A 407 45.52 -13.07 -4.71
CA THR A 407 45.32 -13.74 -3.40
C THR A 407 43.93 -14.32 -3.23
N ILE A 408 43.01 -14.01 -4.15
CA ILE A 408 41.65 -14.55 -4.12
C ILE A 408 41.72 -16.02 -4.54
N PRO A 409 41.21 -16.96 -3.73
CA PRO A 409 41.26 -18.37 -4.06
C PRO A 409 40.30 -18.70 -5.22
N SER A 410 40.44 -19.86 -5.83
CA SER A 410 39.66 -20.26 -7.01
C SER A 410 38.14 -20.26 -6.78
N GLU A 411 37.72 -20.56 -5.56
CA GLU A 411 36.33 -20.56 -5.12
C GLU A 411 35.80 -19.16 -4.77
N GLY A 412 36.66 -18.14 -4.78
CA GLY A 412 36.36 -16.77 -4.40
C GLY A 412 36.37 -16.54 -2.88
N TRP A 413 36.22 -15.27 -2.51
CA TRP A 413 35.89 -14.87 -1.13
C TRP A 413 34.50 -14.31 -1.08
N TYR A 414 33.95 -14.23 0.13
CA TYR A 414 32.60 -13.76 0.36
C TYR A 414 32.64 -12.26 0.64
N VAL A 415 31.60 -11.53 0.24
CA VAL A 415 31.46 -10.10 0.48
C VAL A 415 30.08 -9.80 1.05
N ILE A 416 29.99 -8.81 1.94
CA ILE A 416 28.75 -8.30 2.52
C ILE A 416 28.82 -6.78 2.64
N ASP A 417 27.70 -6.09 2.40
CA ASP A 417 27.59 -4.64 2.51
C ASP A 417 28.17 -4.14 3.84
N GLU A 418 29.10 -3.18 3.75
CA GLU A 418 29.83 -2.67 4.91
C GLU A 418 28.90 -1.91 5.86
N THR A 419 27.91 -1.19 5.34
CA THR A 419 26.96 -0.42 6.15
C THR A 419 26.15 -1.36 7.05
N TRP A 420 25.60 -2.42 6.47
CA TRP A 420 24.89 -3.45 7.22
C TRP A 420 25.80 -4.15 8.22
N TYR A 421 27.02 -4.53 7.82
CA TYR A 421 27.96 -5.24 8.70
C TYR A 421 28.32 -4.42 9.94
N ARG A 422 28.55 -3.11 9.81
CA ARG A 422 28.81 -2.24 10.97
C ARG A 422 27.62 -2.11 11.92
N GLN A 423 26.39 -2.26 11.41
CA GLN A 423 25.19 -2.13 12.23
C GLN A 423 24.82 -3.44 12.94
N HIS A 424 25.11 -4.61 12.33
CA HIS A 424 24.57 -5.90 12.78
C HIS A 424 25.61 -7.02 12.95
N GLY A 425 26.82 -6.85 12.43
CA GLY A 425 27.83 -7.92 12.32
C GLY A 425 28.83 -8.00 13.47
N GLU A 426 28.87 -7.00 14.35
CA GLU A 426 29.77 -6.95 15.52
C GLU A 426 29.15 -7.56 16.80
N THR A 427 27.88 -7.96 16.76
CA THR A 427 27.18 -8.71 17.82
C THR A 427 27.29 -10.21 17.59
#